data_AF-A0A2E2QMH0-F1
#
_entry.id   AF-A0A2E2QMH0-F1
#
_cell.length_a   1.000
_cell.length_b   1.000
_cell.length_c   1.000
_cell.angle_alpha   90.00
_cell.angle_beta   90.00
_cell.angle_gamma   90.00
#
_symmetry.space_group_name_H-M   'P 1'
#
loop_
_entity.id
_entity.type
_entity.pdbx_description
1 polymer ?
#
loop_
_entity_poly.entity_id
_entity_poly.type
_entity_poly.pdbx_seq_one_letter_code
_entity_poly.pdbx_strand_id
1 'polypeptide(L)'
;MSNPDDEKKYWLEEPANINKIFYAVIGLCVLVALPKVLTLLDILLFKQGRFELADFFVFYTFFGVIGYVMMILLAKKLRGFLMRDEDYYD
;
A
#
# COMPACT_ATOMS: atom_id res chain seq x y z
N MET A 1 -9.33 -5.48 -41.74
CA MET A 1 -10.09 -4.44 -41.02
C MET A 1 -10.78 -5.13 -39.85
N SER A 2 -10.31 -4.89 -38.62
CA SER A 2 -10.96 -5.41 -37.41
C SER A 2 -12.26 -4.63 -37.19
N ASN A 3 -13.37 -5.36 -37.02
CA ASN A 3 -14.72 -4.81 -36.84
C ASN A 3 -14.80 -4.03 -35.51
N PRO A 4 -15.39 -2.82 -35.46
CA PRO A 4 -15.47 -2.02 -34.24
C PRO A 4 -16.44 -2.58 -33.18
N ASP A 5 -17.21 -3.64 -33.49
CA ASP A 5 -18.21 -4.21 -32.58
C ASP A 5 -17.72 -5.44 -31.78
N ASP A 6 -16.44 -5.78 -31.87
CA ASP A 6 -15.83 -6.84 -31.05
C ASP A 6 -15.22 -6.21 -29.77
N GLU A 7 -16.02 -5.37 -29.10
CA GLU A 7 -15.69 -4.87 -27.76
C GLU A 7 -15.69 -6.07 -26.81
N LYS A 8 -14.50 -6.59 -26.53
CA LYS A 8 -14.29 -7.67 -25.55
C LYS A 8 -14.83 -7.19 -24.21
N LYS A 9 -16.05 -7.60 -23.86
CA LYS A 9 -16.64 -7.33 -22.55
C LYS A 9 -15.74 -7.93 -21.47
N TYR A 10 -15.04 -7.08 -20.73
CA TYR A 10 -14.12 -7.54 -19.70
C TYR A 10 -14.91 -7.87 -18.43
N TRP A 11 -14.53 -8.96 -17.76
CA TRP A 11 -15.17 -9.40 -16.52
C TRP A 11 -15.13 -8.37 -15.38
N LEU A 12 -14.23 -7.39 -15.47
CA LEU A 12 -14.12 -6.27 -14.54
C LEU A 12 -15.05 -5.10 -14.86
N GLU A 13 -15.71 -5.09 -16.01
CA GLU A 13 -16.70 -4.05 -16.39
C GLU A 13 -18.08 -4.32 -15.77
N GLU A 14 -18.29 -5.53 -15.25
CA GLU A 14 -19.54 -5.88 -14.60
C GLU A 14 -19.55 -5.33 -13.16
N PRO A 15 -20.50 -4.44 -12.81
CA PRO A 15 -20.53 -3.77 -11.51
C PRO A 15 -20.72 -4.75 -10.35
N ALA A 16 -21.42 -5.86 -10.59
CA ALA A 16 -21.56 -6.94 -9.61
C ALA A 16 -20.23 -7.56 -9.21
N ASN A 17 -19.27 -7.55 -10.13
CA ASN A 17 -18.00 -8.22 -9.99
C ASN A 17 -16.95 -7.30 -9.33
N ILE A 18 -16.99 -6.00 -9.65
CA ILE A 18 -16.31 -4.94 -8.90
C ILE A 18 -16.78 -4.95 -7.44
N ASN A 19 -18.09 -5.04 -7.19
CA ASN A 19 -18.63 -5.04 -5.83
C ASN A 19 -18.12 -6.23 -5.01
N LYS A 20 -18.00 -7.43 -5.61
CA LYS A 20 -17.43 -8.60 -4.92
C LYS A 20 -15.98 -8.36 -4.51
N ILE A 21 -15.16 -7.77 -5.39
CA ILE A 21 -13.78 -7.43 -5.08
C ILE A 21 -13.73 -6.41 -3.95
N PHE A 22 -14.56 -5.36 -4.02
CA PHE A 22 -14.65 -4.34 -2.98
C PHE A 22 -15.01 -4.93 -1.61
N TYR A 23 -16.06 -5.77 -1.54
CA TYR A 23 -16.45 -6.43 -0.31
C TYR A 23 -15.40 -7.45 0.18
N ALA A 24 -14.68 -8.12 -0.72
CA ALA A 24 -13.59 -9.01 -0.35
C ALA A 24 -12.42 -8.25 0.27
N VAL A 25 -12.05 -7.09 -0.29
CA VAL A 25 -11.01 -6.22 0.26
C VAL A 25 -11.43 -5.66 1.62
N ILE A 26 -12.68 -5.20 1.76
CA ILE A 26 -13.21 -4.76 3.06
C ILE A 26 -13.19 -5.91 4.06
N GLY A 27 -13.65 -7.10 3.66
CA GLY A 27 -13.63 -8.30 4.49
C GLY A 27 -12.22 -8.63 4.97
N LEU A 28 -11.21 -8.55 4.10
CA LEU A 28 -9.81 -8.75 4.45
C LEU A 28 -9.31 -7.68 5.43
N CYS A 29 -9.61 -6.40 5.18
CA CYS A 29 -9.25 -5.31 6.07
C CYS A 29 -9.88 -5.48 7.45
N VAL A 30 -11.17 -5.84 7.51
CA VAL A 30 -11.88 -6.11 8.76
C VAL A 30 -11.30 -7.34 9.46
N LEU A 31 -11.00 -8.42 8.73
CA LEU A 31 -10.40 -9.64 9.29
C LEU A 31 -9.01 -9.38 9.85
N VAL A 32 -8.20 -8.53 9.22
CA VAL A 32 -6.88 -8.14 9.74
C VAL A 32 -6.98 -7.12 10.89
N ALA A 33 -8.01 -6.27 10.89
CA ALA A 33 -8.24 -5.26 11.95
C ALA A 33 -8.89 -5.86 13.20
N LEU A 34 -9.78 -6.85 13.07
CA LEU A 34 -10.47 -7.53 14.16
C LEU A 34 -9.52 -8.09 15.24
N PRO A 35 -8.45 -8.85 14.89
CA PRO A 35 -7.52 -9.35 15.87
C PRO A 35 -6.73 -8.23 16.52
N LYS A 36 -6.46 -7.11 15.81
CA LYS A 36 -5.84 -5.93 16.43
C LYS A 36 -6.71 -5.33 17.54
N VAL A 37 -8.03 -5.23 17.31
CA VAL A 37 -9.00 -4.77 18.32
C VAL A 37 -9.03 -5.73 19.52
N LEU A 38 -8.97 -7.04 19.27
CA LEU A 38 -8.94 -8.04 20.33
C LEU A 38 -7.61 -8.03 21.12
N THR A 39 -6.49 -7.75 20.45
CA THR A 39 -5.15 -7.62 21.08
C THR A 39 -4.92 -6.30 21.82
N LEU A 40 -5.77 -5.28 21.66
CA LEU A 40 -5.67 -4.06 22.48
C LEU A 40 -5.86 -4.38 23.97
N LEU A 41 -6.66 -5.39 24.31
CA LEU A 41 -6.81 -5.85 25.69
C LEU A 41 -5.60 -6.67 26.17
N ASP A 42 -4.93 -7.38 25.27
CA ASP A 42 -3.77 -8.24 25.56
C ASP A 42 -2.47 -7.44 25.74
N ILE A 43 -2.36 -6.28 25.07
CA ILE A 43 -1.26 -5.30 25.24
C ILE A 43 -1.29 -4.67 26.64
N LEU A 44 -2.48 -4.49 27.24
CA LEU A 44 -2.63 -3.89 28.57
C LEU A 44 -2.30 -4.84 29.72
N LEU A 45 -2.38 -6.17 29.51
CA LEU A 45 -2.31 -7.13 30.60
C LEU A 45 -0.98 -7.88 30.71
N PHE A 46 -0.28 -8.30 29.65
CA PHE A 46 0.98 -9.06 29.81
C PHE A 46 1.92 -9.04 28.58
N LYS A 47 2.81 -8.04 28.45
CA LYS A 47 4.22 -8.33 28.11
C LYS A 47 5.20 -7.22 28.50
N GLN A 48 5.89 -7.49 29.61
CA GLN A 48 7.20 -6.97 29.98
C GLN A 48 8.23 -7.30 28.87
N GLY A 49 8.80 -6.29 28.21
CA GLY A 49 9.81 -6.48 27.16
C GLY A 49 10.52 -5.18 26.79
N ARG A 50 11.34 -4.69 27.72
CA ARG A 50 12.21 -3.50 27.66
C ARG A 50 12.67 -3.09 26.24
N PHE A 51 11.92 -2.20 25.60
CA PHE A 51 12.41 -1.31 24.55
C PHE A 51 11.46 -0.09 24.49
N GLU A 52 11.73 0.91 25.33
CA GLU A 52 10.87 2.09 25.53
C GLU A 52 10.66 2.95 24.26
N LEU A 53 11.44 2.70 23.20
CA LEU A 53 11.29 3.35 21.89
C LEU A 53 10.29 2.63 20.96
N ALA A 54 10.08 1.33 21.16
CA ALA A 54 9.16 0.52 20.35
C ALA A 54 7.69 0.63 20.81
N ASP A 55 7.46 1.24 21.98
CA ASP A 55 6.14 1.42 22.59
C ASP A 55 5.42 2.68 22.10
N PHE A 56 6.09 3.51 21.29
CA PHE A 56 5.41 4.53 20.52
C PHE A 56 4.59 3.83 19.44
N PHE A 57 3.30 3.62 19.69
CA PHE A 57 2.30 3.19 18.70
C PHE A 57 2.42 3.96 17.36
N VAL A 58 2.84 5.23 17.44
CA VAL A 58 3.03 6.11 16.28
C VAL A 58 4.34 5.87 15.53
N PHE A 59 5.33 5.19 16.13
CA PHE A 59 6.63 4.90 15.50
C PHE A 59 6.45 4.14 14.20
N TYR A 60 5.61 3.10 14.18
CA TYR A 60 5.37 2.31 12.97
C TYR A 60 4.65 3.11 11.87
N THR A 61 3.71 3.98 12.25
CA THR A 61 3.02 4.87 11.29
C THR A 61 3.98 5.90 10.71
N PHE A 62 4.77 6.58 11.56
CA PHE A 62 5.78 7.52 11.10
C PHE A 62 6.87 6.83 10.28
N PHE A 63 7.32 5.64 10.67
CA PHE A 63 8.31 4.87 9.93
C PHE A 63 7.82 4.51 8.53
N GLY A 64 6.57 4.08 8.39
CA GLY A 64 5.96 3.83 7.08
C GLY A 64 5.86 5.08 6.21
N VAL A 65 5.41 6.21 6.79
CA VAL A 65 5.30 7.49 6.07
C VAL A 65 6.67 8.01 5.65
N ILE A 66 7.64 8.02 6.57
CA ILE A 66 9.01 8.47 6.32
C ILE A 66 9.66 7.57 5.27
N GLY A 67 9.52 6.25 5.39
CA GLY A 67 10.03 5.29 4.41
C GLY A 67 9.47 5.53 3.01
N TYR A 68 8.16 5.77 2.90
CA TYR A 68 7.52 6.05 1.62
C TYR A 68 8.00 7.38 1.00
N VAL A 69 8.06 8.45 1.79
CA VAL A 69 8.60 9.74 1.35
C VAL A 69 10.05 9.62 0.91
N MET A 70 10.88 8.92 1.68
CA MET A 70 12.28 8.66 1.34
C MET A 70 12.43 7.90 0.02
N MET A 71 11.57 6.90 -0.23
CA MET A 71 11.58 6.13 -1.47
C MET A 71 11.26 7.03 -2.69
N ILE A 72 10.26 7.90 -2.58
CA ILE A 72 9.91 8.86 -3.64
C ILE A 72 11.05 9.84 -3.90
N LEU A 73 11.66 10.39 -2.84
CA LEU A 73 12.80 11.31 -2.97
C LEU A 73 14.00 10.62 -3.63
N LEU A 74 14.27 9.36 -3.26
CA LEU A 74 15.33 8.57 -3.87
C LEU A 74 15.05 8.32 -5.35
N ALA A 75 13.82 7.95 -5.72
CA ALA A 75 13.42 7.78 -7.11
C ALA A 75 13.53 9.08 -7.92
N LYS A 76 13.14 10.22 -7.34
CA LYS A 76 13.28 11.53 -7.98
C LYS A 76 14.74 11.93 -8.16
N LYS A 77 15.61 11.61 -7.20
CA LYS A 77 17.06 11.84 -7.32
C LYS A 77 17.69 10.92 -8.36
N LEU A 78 17.27 9.65 -8.37
CA LEU A 78 17.69 8.67 -9.39
C LEU A 78 17.24 9.11 -10.78
N ARG A 79 16.06 9.73 -10.93
CA ARG A 79 15.63 10.31 -12.20
C ARG A 79 16.65 11.30 -12.73
N GLY A 80 17.17 12.22 -11.91
CA GLY A 80 18.19 13.17 -12.34
C GLY A 80 19.53 12.49 -12.68
N PHE A 81 19.91 11.44 -11.96
CA PHE A 81 21.13 10.67 -12.24
C PHE A 81 21.01 9.80 -13.50
N LEU A 82 19.83 9.24 -13.76
CA LEU A 82 19.54 8.42 -14.93
C LEU A 82 19.15 9.26 -16.15
N MET A 83 18.79 10.53 -15.95
CA MET A 83 18.52 11.45 -17.04
C MET A 83 19.84 11.72 -17.75
N ARG A 84 19.95 11.10 -18.92
CA ARG A 84 21.07 11.17 -19.84
C ARG A 84 21.18 12.58 -20.44
N ASP A 85 22.40 13.05 -20.66
CA ASP A 85 22.65 14.31 -21.36
C ASP A 85 21.94 14.33 -22.73
N GLU A 86 21.34 15.47 -23.04
CA GLU A 86 20.53 15.68 -24.26
C GLU A 86 21.40 15.63 -25.53
N ASP A 87 22.72 15.78 -25.40
CA ASP A 87 23.69 15.88 -26.50
C ASP A 87 24.16 14.53 -27.07
N TYR A 88 23.47 13.42 -26.79
CA TYR A 88 23.91 12.07 -27.23
C TYR A 88 23.72 11.80 -28.74
N TYR A 89 22.99 12.66 -29.45
CA TYR A 89 22.75 12.54 -30.90
C TYR A 89 23.20 13.77 -31.70
N ASP A 90 23.86 14.73 -31.04
CA ASP A 90 24.70 15.73 -31.72
C ASP A 90 26.11 15.13 -31.93
#